data_AF-A0A3M7KNJ0-F1
#
_entry.id   AF-A0A3M7KNJ0-F1
#
_cell.length_a   1.000
_cell.length_b   1.000
_cell.length_c   1.000
_cell.angle_alpha   90.00
_cell.angle_beta   90.00
_cell.angle_gamma   90.00
#
_symmetry.space_group_name_H-M   'P 1'
#
loop_
_entity.id
_entity.type
_entity.pdbx_description
1 polymer ?
#
loop_
_entity_poly.entity_id
_entity_poly.type
_entity_poly.pdbx_seq_one_letter_code
_entity_poly.pdbx_strand_id
1 'polypeptide(L)'
;MFKSILGFTLFLFTINVNAQSFSAKVIDKSTKLPVPYAAVQTEEYKGVITNEEGVFNIELENNHIIQITISSLGYKKHTFTIEQVTNNNYLIELEPSINELNTVYLSSSKPNADSIIARVVRNLSKNYKTEYIQHKLFYRETSYMDFEIKKTSHVKKKQLIDANNSLKTMTNNIMTSNFVHFTDFIGELSIKDKDSSKLRVEKATQIINAKKDFSLENIQEKAQNIVLKYLDTTTYL
;
A
#
# COMPACT_ATOMS: atom_id res chain seq x y z
N MET A 1 16.42 -58.85 37.37
CA MET A 1 15.01 -58.47 37.12
C MET A 1 14.67 -57.33 38.05
N PHE A 2 14.67 -56.07 37.60
CA PHE A 2 13.86 -54.96 38.11
C PHE A 2 13.93 -53.81 37.09
N LYS A 3 12.77 -53.53 36.51
CA LYS A 3 12.48 -52.45 35.56
C LYS A 3 12.28 -51.12 36.31
N SER A 4 12.18 -50.04 35.52
CA SER A 4 11.56 -48.74 35.84
C SER A 4 12.45 -47.71 36.54
N ILE A 5 12.46 -46.42 36.18
CA ILE A 5 11.67 -45.64 35.21
C ILE A 5 12.54 -44.44 34.80
N LEU A 6 12.55 -44.17 33.50
CA LEU A 6 13.13 -43.01 32.84
C LEU A 6 12.28 -41.78 33.21
N GLY A 7 12.74 -40.97 34.18
CA GLY A 7 12.15 -39.68 34.52
C GLY A 7 12.70 -38.57 33.63
N PHE A 8 12.24 -38.51 32.37
CA PHE A 8 12.49 -37.33 31.51
C PHE A 8 11.48 -36.25 31.90
N THR A 9 11.86 -35.39 32.85
CA THR A 9 11.06 -34.24 33.26
C THR A 9 11.12 -33.20 32.13
N LEU A 10 10.10 -33.22 31.26
CA LEU A 10 9.87 -32.23 30.22
C LEU A 10 9.50 -30.89 30.88
N PHE A 11 10.48 -30.02 31.08
CA PHE A 11 10.28 -28.65 31.55
C PHE A 11 9.65 -27.85 30.40
N LEU A 12 8.32 -27.79 30.38
CA LEU A 12 7.54 -26.91 29.49
C LEU A 12 7.80 -25.46 29.90
N PHE A 13 8.84 -24.85 29.33
CA PHE A 13 9.02 -23.41 29.33
C PHE A 13 7.87 -22.79 28.53
N THR A 14 6.84 -22.29 29.22
CA THR A 14 5.85 -21.41 28.61
C THR A 14 6.48 -20.02 28.47
N ILE A 15 7.09 -19.78 27.31
CA ILE A 15 7.46 -18.44 26.89
C ILE A 15 6.18 -17.64 26.64
N ASN A 16 5.76 -16.88 27.65
CA ASN A 16 4.69 -15.90 27.52
C ASN A 16 5.25 -14.70 26.72
N VAL A 17 5.14 -14.77 25.40
CA VAL A 17 5.42 -13.62 24.53
C VAL A 17 4.22 -12.68 24.59
N ASN A 18 4.36 -11.59 25.36
CA ASN A 18 3.37 -10.52 25.39
C ASN A 18 3.64 -9.53 24.25
N ALA A 19 3.02 -9.75 23.09
CA ALA A 19 2.90 -8.71 22.07
C ALA A 19 1.67 -7.85 22.39
N GLN A 20 1.87 -6.66 22.97
CA GLN A 20 0.77 -5.74 23.24
C GLN A 20 0.50 -4.92 21.98
N SER A 21 -0.67 -5.17 21.36
CA SER A 21 -1.14 -4.38 20.23
C SER A 21 -2.09 -3.28 20.72
N PHE A 22 -1.98 -2.10 20.13
CA PHE A 22 -2.84 -0.95 20.41
C PHE A 22 -3.57 -0.57 19.13
N SER A 23 -4.90 -0.61 19.18
CA SER A 23 -5.77 -0.27 18.05
C SER A 23 -6.70 0.87 18.42
N ALA A 24 -6.83 1.85 17.53
CA ALA A 24 -7.73 2.98 17.71
C ALA A 24 -8.29 3.46 16.36
N LYS A 25 -9.39 4.22 16.43
CA LYS A 25 -10.12 4.75 15.28
C LYS A 25 -10.01 6.28 15.22
N VAL A 26 -9.70 6.79 14.04
CA VAL A 26 -9.60 8.22 13.74
C VAL A 26 -10.82 8.67 12.95
N ILE A 27 -11.50 9.71 13.44
CA ILE A 27 -12.68 10.30 12.82
C ILE A 27 -12.56 11.82 12.70
N ASP A 28 -13.30 12.39 11.76
CA ASP A 28 -13.48 13.83 11.64
C ASP A 28 -14.35 14.33 12.80
N LYS A 29 -13.90 15.36 13.50
CA LYS A 29 -14.61 15.92 14.67
C LYS A 29 -15.99 16.47 14.32
N SER A 30 -16.16 17.05 13.13
CA SER A 30 -17.38 17.71 12.65
C SER A 30 -18.36 16.72 12.01
N THR A 31 -17.90 15.88 11.08
CA THR A 31 -18.76 14.96 10.32
C THR A 31 -18.91 13.59 10.97
N LYS A 32 -18.01 13.24 11.90
CA LYS A 32 -17.89 11.91 12.53
C LYS A 32 -17.62 10.77 11.54
N LEU A 33 -17.26 11.10 10.30
CA LEU A 33 -16.84 10.12 9.31
C LEU A 33 -15.40 9.66 9.58
N PRO A 34 -15.04 8.42 9.18
CA PRO A 34 -13.67 7.95 9.28
C PRO A 34 -12.67 8.82 8.52
N VAL A 35 -11.47 8.98 9.06
CA VAL A 35 -10.35 9.62 8.35
C VAL A 35 -9.42 8.53 7.82
N PRO A 36 -9.54 8.15 6.54
CA PRO A 36 -8.68 7.13 5.96
C PRO A 36 -7.28 7.68 5.66
N TYR A 37 -6.30 6.79 5.62
CA TYR A 37 -4.91 7.06 5.25
C TYR A 37 -4.23 8.19 6.05
N ALA A 38 -4.69 8.46 7.28
CA ALA A 38 -4.03 9.36 8.20
C ALA A 38 -2.72 8.73 8.68
N ALA A 39 -1.65 9.52 8.71
CA ALA A 39 -0.36 9.09 9.24
C ALA A 39 -0.38 9.13 10.77
N VAL A 40 -0.05 7.99 11.38
CA VAL A 40 0.07 7.80 12.83
C VAL A 40 1.55 7.60 13.16
N GLN A 41 2.19 8.67 13.59
CA GLN A 41 3.61 8.70 13.90
C GLN A 41 3.85 8.36 15.37
N THR A 42 4.70 7.37 15.64
CA THR A 42 5.09 6.96 17.00
C THR A 42 6.45 7.54 17.38
N GLU A 43 7.39 7.65 16.42
CA GLU A 43 8.74 8.18 16.61
C GLU A 43 9.24 8.89 15.33
N GLU A 44 10.46 9.42 15.34
CA GLU A 44 11.08 9.96 14.12
C GLU A 44 11.22 8.84 13.08
N TYR A 45 10.60 9.02 11.91
CA TYR A 45 10.55 8.03 10.81
C TYR A 45 9.87 6.69 11.11
N LYS A 46 9.13 6.55 12.24
CA LYS A 46 8.38 5.34 12.60
C LYS A 46 6.89 5.66 12.78
N GLY A 47 6.04 4.81 12.22
CA GLY A 47 4.59 4.97 12.31
C GLY A 47 3.82 4.01 11.41
N VAL A 48 2.50 4.14 11.42
CA VAL A 48 1.56 3.39 10.58
C VAL A 48 0.57 4.35 9.92
N ILE A 49 -0.32 3.82 9.09
CA ILE A 49 -1.41 4.57 8.47
C ILE A 49 -2.77 3.98 8.83
N THR A 50 -3.82 4.80 8.87
CA THR A 50 -5.20 4.30 9.03
C THR A 50 -5.71 3.63 7.76
N ASN A 51 -6.55 2.60 7.92
CA ASN A 51 -7.26 1.96 6.82
C ASN A 51 -8.47 2.80 6.33
N GLU A 52 -9.26 2.28 5.40
CA GLU A 52 -10.45 2.95 4.85
C GLU A 52 -11.53 3.26 5.91
N GLU A 53 -11.55 2.47 6.98
CA GLU A 53 -12.46 2.64 8.11
C GLU A 53 -11.90 3.56 9.21
N GLY A 54 -10.74 4.19 8.96
CA GLY A 54 -10.07 5.09 9.90
C GLY A 54 -9.35 4.38 11.05
N VAL A 55 -9.20 3.06 11.00
CA VAL A 55 -8.59 2.25 12.07
C VAL A 55 -7.11 2.03 11.80
N PHE A 56 -6.29 2.09 12.85
CA PHE A 56 -4.88 1.69 12.81
C PHE A 56 -4.56 0.72 13.95
N ASN A 57 -3.43 0.02 13.80
CA ASN A 57 -2.89 -0.86 14.83
C ASN A 57 -1.36 -0.63 14.91
N ILE A 58 -0.84 -0.48 16.13
CA ILE A 58 0.59 -0.40 16.43
C ILE A 58 0.96 -1.43 17.50
N GLU A 59 2.18 -1.96 17.42
CA GLU A 59 2.75 -2.77 18.49
C GLU A 59 3.40 -1.85 19.53
N LEU A 60 2.95 -1.93 20.78
CA LEU A 60 3.55 -1.22 21.90
C LEU A 60 4.81 -1.99 22.33
N GLU A 61 5.94 -1.69 21.68
CA GLU A 61 7.24 -2.24 22.06
C GLU A 61 7.59 -1.82 23.50
N ASN A 62 7.51 -2.76 24.45
CA ASN A 62 7.96 -2.62 25.84
C ASN A 62 7.56 -1.30 26.53
N ASN A 63 6.35 -0.77 26.25
CA ASN A 63 5.83 0.50 26.78
C ASN A 63 6.64 1.77 26.41
N HIS A 64 7.46 1.76 25.35
CA HIS A 64 8.20 2.95 24.93
C HIS A 64 7.35 3.98 24.19
N ILE A 65 6.24 3.55 23.58
CA ILE A 65 5.33 4.46 22.87
C ILE A 65 4.36 5.08 23.88
N ILE A 66 4.66 6.30 24.31
CA ILE A 66 3.85 7.05 25.28
C ILE A 66 2.84 7.96 24.56
N GLN A 67 3.20 8.41 23.35
CA GLN A 67 2.42 9.34 22.56
C GLN A 67 2.45 8.98 21.07
N ILE A 68 1.39 9.37 20.38
CA ILE A 68 1.23 9.21 18.95
C ILE A 68 0.82 10.56 18.34
N THR A 69 1.39 10.87 17.19
CA THR A 69 1.07 12.10 16.46
C THR A 69 0.31 11.75 15.19
N ILE A 70 -0.89 12.29 15.06
CA ILE A 70 -1.79 12.03 13.95
C ILE A 70 -1.76 13.21 12.99
N SER A 71 -1.63 12.93 11.71
CA SER A 71 -1.69 13.95 10.66
C SER A 71 -2.38 13.41 9.41
N SER A 72 -3.21 14.25 8.78
CA SER A 72 -3.87 13.96 7.52
C SER A 72 -4.08 15.26 6.76
N LEU A 73 -4.12 15.18 5.42
CA LEU A 73 -4.36 16.35 4.58
C LEU A 73 -5.75 16.93 4.88
N GLY A 74 -5.82 18.24 5.10
CA GLY A 74 -7.08 18.92 5.45
C GLY A 74 -7.44 18.86 6.93
N TYR A 75 -6.56 18.34 7.79
CA TYR A 75 -6.76 18.29 9.25
C TYR A 75 -5.58 18.92 10.00
N LYS A 76 -5.85 19.40 11.21
CA LYS A 76 -4.80 19.88 12.12
C LYS A 76 -4.00 18.68 12.64
N LYS A 77 -2.67 18.76 12.55
CA LYS A 77 -1.77 17.81 13.19
C LYS A 77 -1.92 17.89 14.70
N HIS A 78 -2.11 16.75 15.37
CA HIS A 78 -2.28 16.70 16.83
C HIS A 78 -1.56 15.49 17.43
N THR A 79 -1.08 15.65 18.66
CA THR A 79 -0.37 14.61 19.42
C THR A 79 -1.22 14.19 20.60
N PHE A 80 -1.41 12.88 20.77
CA PHE A 80 -2.20 12.28 21.84
C PHE A 80 -1.33 11.32 22.64
N THR A 81 -1.52 11.25 23.95
CA THR A 81 -0.94 10.16 24.76
C THR A 81 -1.76 8.88 24.59
N ILE A 82 -1.13 7.72 24.75
CA ILE A 82 -1.84 6.42 24.71
C ILE A 82 -2.94 6.36 25.78
N GLU A 83 -2.70 6.96 26.95
CA GLU A 83 -3.68 7.07 28.03
C GLU A 83 -4.90 7.91 27.62
N GLN A 84 -4.69 9.07 27.00
CA GLN A 84 -5.81 9.91 26.51
C GLN A 84 -6.71 9.17 25.54
N VAL A 85 -6.11 8.41 24.62
CA VAL A 85 -6.87 7.65 23.62
C VAL A 85 -7.60 6.46 24.28
N THR A 86 -6.96 5.77 25.23
CA THR A 86 -7.58 4.68 26.00
C THR A 86 -8.78 5.18 26.81
N ASN A 87 -8.63 6.31 27.50
CA ASN A 87 -9.69 6.94 28.29
C ASN A 87 -10.85 7.45 27.43
N ASN A 88 -10.60 7.73 26.15
CA ASN A 88 -11.62 8.13 25.19
C ASN A 88 -12.13 6.96 24.33
N ASN A 89 -12.19 5.74 24.90
CA ASN A 89 -12.69 4.55 24.23
C ASN A 89 -12.02 4.25 22.88
N TYR A 90 -10.71 4.50 22.78
CA TYR A 90 -9.92 4.27 21.57
C TYR A 90 -10.38 5.09 20.36
N LEU A 91 -11.01 6.24 20.59
CA LEU A 91 -11.48 7.15 19.56
C LEU A 91 -10.65 8.43 19.53
N ILE A 92 -10.20 8.81 18.34
CA ILE A 92 -9.43 10.02 18.08
C ILE A 92 -10.22 10.91 17.13
N GLU A 93 -10.48 12.15 17.55
CA GLU A 93 -11.19 13.13 16.73
C GLU A 93 -10.21 14.18 16.19
N LEU A 94 -10.13 14.31 14.86
CA LEU A 94 -9.31 15.32 14.20
C LEU A 94 -10.13 16.53 13.82
N GLU A 95 -9.58 17.72 14.10
CA GLU A 95 -10.19 18.97 13.66
C GLU A 95 -9.83 19.24 12.20
N PRO A 96 -10.82 19.53 11.33
CA PRO A 96 -10.55 20.03 9.99
C PRO A 96 -9.70 21.31 10.03
N SER A 97 -8.71 21.39 9.15
CA SER A 97 -7.88 22.57 8.94
C SER A 97 -8.25 23.21 7.61
N ILE A 98 -8.90 24.36 7.67
CA ILE A 98 -9.11 25.22 6.51
C ILE A 98 -7.82 26.01 6.34
N ASN A 99 -6.95 25.55 5.44
CA ASN A 99 -5.75 26.29 5.09
C ASN A 99 -6.14 27.44 4.17
N GLU A 100 -6.34 28.63 4.73
CA GLU A 100 -6.45 29.85 3.94
C GLU A 100 -5.09 30.15 3.30
N LEU A 101 -5.06 30.22 1.97
CA LEU A 101 -3.85 30.58 1.25
C LEU A 101 -3.57 32.07 1.46
N ASN A 102 -2.30 32.41 1.70
CA ASN A 102 -1.87 33.80 1.74
C ASN A 102 -2.21 34.50 0.41
N THR A 103 -2.65 35.75 0.51
CA THR A 103 -2.88 36.60 -0.67
C THR A 103 -1.62 36.66 -1.52
N VAL A 104 -1.74 36.28 -2.80
CA VAL A 104 -0.66 36.37 -3.77
C VAL A 104 -0.75 37.72 -4.47
N TYR A 105 0.34 38.49 -4.44
CA TYR A 105 0.44 39.74 -5.20
C TYR A 105 0.92 39.45 -6.61
N LEU A 106 0.10 39.82 -7.61
CA LEU A 106 0.47 39.69 -9.02
C LEU A 106 1.32 40.90 -9.44
N SER A 107 2.54 40.65 -9.89
CA SER A 107 3.38 41.66 -10.55
C SER A 107 3.15 41.61 -12.05
N SER A 108 3.08 42.78 -12.70
CA SER A 108 3.07 42.89 -14.17
C SER A 108 4.46 42.68 -14.79
N SER A 109 5.52 42.60 -13.99
CA SER A 109 6.87 42.34 -14.48
C SER A 109 7.04 40.87 -14.86
N LYS A 110 7.46 40.64 -16.12
CA LYS A 110 7.83 39.30 -16.57
C LYS A 110 9.18 38.93 -15.96
N PRO A 111 9.28 37.82 -15.21
CA PRO A 111 10.56 37.38 -14.70
C PRO A 111 11.48 36.97 -15.86
N ASN A 112 12.74 37.34 -15.78
CA ASN A 112 13.75 36.96 -16.78
C ASN A 112 14.09 35.47 -16.64
N ALA A 113 14.07 34.74 -17.76
CA ALA A 113 14.30 33.29 -17.79
C ALA A 113 15.70 32.91 -17.27
N ASP A 114 16.74 33.63 -17.70
CA ASP A 114 18.12 33.37 -17.26
C ASP A 114 18.27 33.56 -15.75
N SER A 115 17.60 34.56 -15.17
CA SER A 115 17.57 34.77 -13.72
C SER A 115 16.90 33.62 -12.99
N ILE A 116 15.83 33.05 -13.54
CA ILE A 116 15.17 31.86 -12.98
C ILE A 116 16.12 30.68 -13.03
N ILE A 117 16.72 30.39 -14.20
CA ILE A 117 17.64 29.27 -14.35
C ILE A 117 18.86 29.42 -13.43
N ALA A 118 19.43 30.62 -13.31
CA ALA A 118 20.54 30.88 -12.40
C ALA A 118 20.15 30.63 -10.93
N ARG A 119 18.92 30.98 -10.51
CA ARG A 119 18.41 30.67 -9.16
C ARG A 119 18.20 29.16 -8.97
N VAL A 120 17.68 28.46 -9.98
CA VAL A 120 17.51 27.00 -9.95
C VAL A 120 18.85 26.33 -9.75
N VAL A 121 19.84 26.62 -10.61
CA VAL A 121 21.18 26.03 -10.53
C VAL A 121 21.84 26.33 -9.18
N ARG A 122 21.76 27.57 -8.69
CA ARG A 122 22.33 27.97 -7.39
C ARG A 122 21.72 27.22 -6.20
N ASN A 123 20.43 26.92 -6.26
CA ASN A 123 19.72 26.25 -5.15
C ASN A 123 19.54 24.74 -5.38
N LEU A 124 20.05 24.18 -6.47
CA LEU A 124 19.80 22.79 -6.84
C LEU A 124 20.28 21.83 -5.75
N SER A 125 21.51 21.97 -5.29
CA SER A 125 22.10 21.15 -4.21
C SER A 125 21.47 21.39 -2.84
N LYS A 126 20.89 22.58 -2.61
CA LYS A 126 20.20 22.91 -1.36
C LYS A 126 18.81 22.29 -1.30
N ASN A 127 18.09 22.30 -2.42
CA ASN A 127 16.69 21.86 -2.50
C ASN A 127 16.58 20.35 -2.77
N TYR A 128 17.58 19.75 -3.41
CA TYR A 128 17.60 18.34 -3.76
C TYR A 128 18.86 17.70 -3.18
N LYS A 129 18.68 16.73 -2.28
CA LYS A 129 19.76 15.83 -1.89
C LYS A 129 20.03 14.89 -3.07
N THR A 130 21.20 15.02 -3.69
CA THR A 130 21.63 14.19 -4.83
C THR A 130 22.46 12.98 -4.39
N GLU A 131 22.71 12.83 -3.10
CA GLU A 131 23.48 11.74 -2.52
C GLU A 131 22.55 10.62 -2.02
N TYR A 132 23.11 9.42 -1.89
CA TYR A 132 22.47 8.18 -1.42
C TYR A 132 21.23 8.43 -0.55
N ILE A 133 20.06 8.13 -1.12
CA ILE A 133 18.78 8.32 -0.46
C ILE A 133 18.25 6.97 -0.03
N GLN A 134 17.88 6.85 1.24
CA GLN A 134 17.27 5.65 1.80
C GLN A 134 15.87 5.99 2.29
N HIS A 135 14.87 5.33 1.72
CA HIS A 135 13.46 5.52 2.07
C HIS A 135 12.86 4.21 2.57
N LYS A 136 12.29 4.26 3.76
CA LYS A 136 11.36 3.22 4.21
C LYS A 136 10.02 3.47 3.55
N LEU A 137 9.51 2.47 2.83
CA LEU A 137 8.28 2.58 2.07
C LEU A 137 7.33 1.44 2.38
N PHE A 138 6.06 1.76 2.34
CA PHE A 138 4.96 0.82 2.39
C PHE A 138 4.26 0.83 1.02
N TYR A 139 4.15 -0.34 0.41
CA TYR A 139 3.45 -0.54 -0.84
C TYR A 139 2.25 -1.44 -0.61
N ARG A 140 1.11 -1.06 -1.18
CA ARG A 140 -0.11 -1.86 -1.16
C ARG A 140 -0.81 -1.72 -2.50
N GLU A 141 -1.11 -2.86 -3.11
CA GLU A 141 -1.88 -2.93 -4.34
C GLU A 141 -3.00 -3.94 -4.21
N THR A 142 -4.18 -3.52 -4.64
CA THR A 142 -5.30 -4.41 -4.93
C THR A 142 -5.41 -4.49 -6.44
N SER A 143 -5.01 -5.61 -7.02
CA SER A 143 -5.04 -5.78 -8.47
C SER A 143 -6.42 -6.28 -8.91
N TYR A 144 -7.05 -5.53 -9.82
CA TYR A 144 -8.20 -6.00 -10.58
C TYR A 144 -7.72 -6.48 -11.94
N MET A 145 -8.17 -7.65 -12.37
CA MET A 145 -7.75 -8.22 -13.64
C MET A 145 -8.71 -7.77 -14.74
N ASP A 146 -8.17 -7.27 -15.85
CA ASP A 146 -8.94 -6.95 -17.06
C ASP A 146 -8.13 -7.35 -18.30
N PHE A 147 -8.78 -8.05 -19.23
CA PHE A 147 -8.15 -8.59 -20.44
C PHE A 147 -8.82 -8.00 -21.69
N GLU A 148 -8.03 -7.33 -22.53
CA GLU A 148 -8.49 -6.79 -23.81
C GLU A 148 -7.43 -6.93 -24.90
N ILE A 149 -7.84 -7.40 -26.08
CA ILE A 149 -7.03 -7.39 -27.31
C ILE A 149 -7.29 -6.06 -28.04
N LYS A 150 -6.36 -5.10 -27.90
CA LYS A 150 -6.51 -3.74 -28.44
C LYS A 150 -6.42 -3.66 -29.97
N LYS A 151 -5.43 -4.29 -30.59
CA LYS A 151 -5.26 -4.32 -32.05
C LYS A 151 -4.27 -5.41 -32.46
N THR A 152 -4.58 -6.13 -33.53
CA THR A 152 -3.69 -7.09 -34.18
C THR A 152 -3.87 -7.00 -35.69
N SER A 153 -2.77 -7.05 -36.43
CA SER A 153 -2.71 -6.90 -37.89
C SER A 153 -3.20 -8.14 -38.64
N HIS A 154 -3.26 -9.31 -37.97
CA HIS A 154 -3.47 -10.61 -38.62
C HIS A 154 -4.70 -11.37 -38.11
N VAL A 155 -5.63 -10.70 -37.42
CA VAL A 155 -6.89 -11.33 -36.93
C VAL A 155 -8.08 -10.62 -37.55
N LYS A 156 -9.07 -11.40 -38.02
CA LYS A 156 -10.29 -10.84 -38.59
C LYS A 156 -11.03 -10.04 -37.52
N LYS A 157 -11.61 -8.89 -37.89
CA LYS A 157 -12.36 -8.02 -36.97
C LYS A 157 -13.41 -8.77 -36.15
N LYS A 158 -14.12 -9.73 -36.77
CA LYS A 158 -15.11 -10.59 -36.09
C LYS A 158 -14.47 -11.47 -35.00
N GLN A 159 -13.37 -12.15 -35.31
CA GLN A 159 -12.63 -12.98 -34.35
C GLN A 159 -12.11 -12.14 -33.17
N LEU A 160 -11.68 -10.90 -33.42
CA LEU A 160 -11.25 -9.98 -32.37
C LEU A 160 -12.42 -9.59 -31.44
N ILE A 161 -13.60 -9.30 -32.01
CA ILE A 161 -14.81 -9.02 -31.21
C ILE A 161 -15.20 -10.25 -30.37
N ASP A 162 -15.21 -11.44 -30.97
CA ASP A 162 -15.59 -12.68 -30.29
C ASP A 162 -14.59 -13.06 -29.18
N ALA A 163 -13.30 -12.83 -29.41
CA ALA A 163 -12.24 -13.00 -28.42
C ALA A 163 -12.41 -12.03 -27.25
N ASN A 164 -12.59 -10.73 -27.52
CA ASN A 164 -12.80 -9.73 -26.48
C ASN A 164 -14.09 -9.98 -25.68
N ASN A 165 -15.17 -10.44 -26.32
CA ASN A 165 -16.39 -10.85 -25.61
C ASN A 165 -16.14 -12.05 -24.69
N SER A 166 -15.35 -13.03 -25.14
CA SER A 166 -15.00 -14.21 -24.35
C SER A 166 -14.09 -13.84 -23.17
N LEU A 167 -13.10 -12.97 -23.39
CA LEU A 167 -12.23 -12.43 -22.35
C LEU A 167 -13.01 -11.61 -21.32
N LYS A 168 -13.94 -10.77 -21.77
CA LYS A 168 -14.81 -9.98 -20.87
C LYS A 168 -15.72 -10.87 -20.02
N THR A 169 -16.29 -11.91 -20.62
CA THR A 169 -17.12 -12.89 -19.88
C THR A 169 -16.29 -13.62 -18.82
N MET A 170 -15.09 -14.06 -19.19
CA MET A 170 -14.15 -14.69 -18.24
C MET A 170 -13.79 -13.73 -17.10
N THR A 171 -13.43 -12.48 -17.44
CA THR A 171 -13.07 -11.44 -16.47
C THR A 171 -14.22 -11.15 -15.51
N ASN A 172 -15.46 -11.01 -16.00
CA ASN A 172 -16.63 -10.82 -15.16
C ASN A 172 -16.87 -12.01 -14.22
N ASN A 173 -16.67 -13.25 -14.68
CA ASN A 173 -16.80 -14.44 -13.83
C ASN A 173 -15.73 -14.49 -12.73
N ILE A 174 -14.49 -14.05 -13.03
CA ILE A 174 -13.42 -13.93 -12.04
C ILE A 174 -13.79 -12.86 -11.01
N MET A 175 -14.20 -11.67 -11.46
CA MET A 175 -14.54 -10.54 -10.59
C MET A 175 -15.73 -10.85 -9.66
N THR A 176 -16.75 -11.55 -10.18
CA THR A 176 -17.91 -11.99 -9.36
C THR A 176 -17.61 -13.16 -8.43
N SER A 177 -16.47 -13.84 -8.60
CA SER A 177 -16.07 -14.97 -7.76
C SER A 177 -15.43 -14.59 -6.41
N ASN A 178 -15.38 -13.29 -6.09
CA ASN A 178 -14.62 -12.71 -4.97
C ASN A 178 -13.13 -13.01 -5.06
N PHE A 179 -12.58 -13.06 -6.28
CA PHE A 179 -11.13 -13.15 -6.48
C PHE A 179 -10.47 -11.89 -5.92
N VAL A 180 -9.74 -12.04 -4.80
CA VAL A 180 -8.95 -10.98 -4.20
C VAL A 180 -7.50 -11.39 -4.32
N HIS A 181 -6.75 -10.65 -5.15
CA HIS A 181 -5.30 -10.71 -5.19
C HIS A 181 -4.76 -9.42 -4.58
N PHE A 182 -4.33 -9.54 -3.34
CA PHE A 182 -3.83 -8.43 -2.55
C PHE A 182 -2.37 -8.68 -2.23
N THR A 183 -1.52 -7.70 -2.54
CA THR A 183 -0.11 -7.72 -2.19
C THR A 183 0.21 -6.45 -1.41
N ASP A 184 0.75 -6.62 -0.21
CA ASP A 184 1.40 -5.52 0.49
C ASP A 184 2.82 -5.89 0.92
N PHE A 185 3.68 -4.88 1.00
CA PHE A 185 5.00 -5.04 1.56
C PHE A 185 5.50 -3.75 2.20
N ILE A 186 6.34 -3.92 3.22
CA ILE A 186 7.18 -2.86 3.77
C ILE A 186 8.64 -3.17 3.40
N GLY A 187 9.35 -2.14 2.95
CA GLY A 187 10.70 -2.30 2.47
C GLY A 187 11.49 -1.02 2.51
N GLU A 188 12.75 -1.14 2.13
CA GLU A 188 13.72 -0.07 2.13
C GLU A 188 14.28 0.11 0.73
N LEU A 189 13.99 1.25 0.12
CA LEU A 189 14.52 1.64 -1.18
C LEU A 189 15.75 2.51 -0.96
N SER A 190 16.89 2.00 -1.38
CA SER A 190 18.16 2.71 -1.41
C SER A 190 18.45 3.15 -2.83
N ILE A 191 18.54 4.45 -3.07
CA ILE A 191 18.84 5.06 -4.38
C ILE A 191 20.22 5.68 -4.27
N LYS A 192 21.20 5.15 -4.99
CA LYS A 192 22.55 5.69 -5.02
C LYS A 192 22.68 6.80 -6.07
N ASP A 193 22.12 6.58 -7.25
CA ASP A 193 22.10 7.50 -8.38
C ASP A 193 20.94 7.16 -9.34
N LYS A 194 20.87 7.81 -10.50
CA LYS A 194 19.80 7.63 -11.49
C LYS A 194 19.66 6.19 -11.99
N ASP A 195 20.76 5.45 -12.05
CA ASP A 195 20.81 4.12 -12.66
C ASP A 195 20.99 3.00 -11.61
N SER A 196 21.25 3.37 -10.35
CA SER A 196 21.48 2.46 -9.24
C SER A 196 20.45 2.65 -8.13
N SER A 197 19.53 1.68 -8.03
CA SER A 197 18.63 1.54 -6.89
C SER A 197 18.54 0.10 -6.42
N LYS A 198 18.22 -0.09 -5.14
CA LYS A 198 18.03 -1.41 -4.52
C LYS A 198 16.82 -1.35 -3.58
N LEU A 199 15.88 -2.25 -3.80
CA LEU A 199 14.76 -2.48 -2.88
C LEU A 199 15.08 -3.70 -2.01
N ARG A 200 15.07 -3.53 -0.69
CA ARG A 200 15.11 -4.62 0.28
C ARG A 200 13.73 -4.77 0.91
N VAL A 201 13.06 -5.88 0.64
CA VAL A 201 11.76 -6.20 1.25
C VAL A 201 12.01 -6.72 2.67
N GLU A 202 11.37 -6.11 3.67
CA GLU A 202 11.45 -6.56 5.07
C GLU A 202 10.37 -7.58 5.38
N LYS A 203 9.13 -7.28 4.96
CA LYS A 203 7.97 -8.14 5.16
C LYS A 203 6.99 -7.92 4.00
N ALA A 204 6.41 -9.00 3.50
CA ALA A 204 5.39 -8.97 2.47
C ALA A 204 4.26 -9.92 2.83
N THR A 205 3.03 -9.54 2.50
CA THR A 205 1.84 -10.39 2.60
C THR A 205 1.18 -10.46 1.24
N GLN A 206 0.82 -11.68 0.86
CA GLN A 206 -0.01 -11.91 -0.32
C GLN A 206 -1.25 -12.66 0.11
N ILE A 207 -2.42 -12.08 -0.12
CA ILE A 207 -3.71 -12.75 0.09
C ILE A 207 -4.24 -13.11 -1.30
N ILE A 208 -4.38 -14.41 -1.52
CA ILE A 208 -5.00 -14.97 -2.72
C ILE A 208 -6.28 -15.67 -2.26
N ASN A 209 -7.42 -15.03 -2.48
CA ASN A 209 -8.71 -15.71 -2.34
C ASN A 209 -9.14 -16.19 -3.72
N ALA A 210 -8.81 -17.42 -4.06
CA ALA A 210 -9.20 -18.04 -5.32
C ALA A 210 -9.96 -19.34 -5.05
N LYS A 211 -11.15 -19.50 -5.64
CA LYS A 211 -11.71 -20.86 -5.81
C LYS A 211 -10.75 -21.64 -6.70
N LYS A 212 -10.70 -22.96 -6.57
CA LYS A 212 -9.82 -23.85 -7.35
C LYS A 212 -9.84 -23.56 -8.86
N ASP A 213 -10.99 -23.15 -9.40
CA ASP A 213 -11.17 -22.82 -10.83
C ASP A 213 -10.64 -21.44 -11.28
N PHE A 214 -10.17 -20.62 -10.33
CA PHE A 214 -9.69 -19.24 -10.50
C PHE A 214 -8.29 -19.03 -9.90
N SER A 215 -7.45 -20.07 -9.82
CA SER A 215 -6.01 -19.88 -9.57
C SER A 215 -5.38 -19.07 -10.70
N LEU A 216 -4.24 -18.41 -10.43
CA LEU A 216 -3.54 -17.60 -11.44
C LEU A 216 -3.15 -18.44 -12.66
N GLU A 217 -2.65 -19.65 -12.44
CA GLU A 217 -2.31 -20.60 -13.50
C GLU A 217 -3.54 -20.96 -14.35
N ASN A 218 -4.68 -21.27 -13.71
CA ASN A 218 -5.91 -21.63 -14.42
C ASN A 218 -6.48 -20.44 -15.21
N ILE A 219 -6.35 -19.23 -14.68
CA ILE A 219 -6.76 -18.01 -15.38
C ILE A 219 -5.86 -17.77 -16.59
N GLN A 220 -4.55 -17.92 -16.43
CA GLN A 220 -3.58 -17.79 -17.52
C GLN A 220 -3.85 -18.82 -18.62
N GLU A 221 -4.07 -20.08 -18.26
CA GLU A 221 -4.39 -21.15 -19.22
C GLU A 221 -5.71 -20.86 -19.96
N LYS A 222 -6.77 -20.46 -19.24
CA LYS A 222 -8.05 -20.08 -19.87
C LYS A 222 -7.90 -18.88 -20.81
N ALA A 223 -7.15 -17.85 -20.41
CA ALA A 223 -6.89 -16.68 -21.23
C ALA A 223 -6.12 -17.07 -22.52
N GLN A 224 -5.06 -17.87 -22.38
CA GLN A 224 -4.29 -18.40 -23.51
C GLN A 224 -5.17 -19.21 -24.44
N ASN A 225 -6.01 -20.11 -23.91
CA ASN A 225 -6.93 -20.92 -24.71
C ASN A 225 -7.96 -20.07 -25.46
N ILE A 226 -8.51 -19.01 -24.83
CA ILE A 226 -9.40 -18.06 -25.50
C ILE A 226 -8.66 -17.38 -26.66
N VAL A 227 -7.45 -16.87 -26.41
CA VAL A 227 -6.65 -16.20 -27.45
C VAL A 227 -6.31 -17.16 -28.59
N LEU A 228 -5.81 -18.36 -28.28
CA LEU A 228 -5.43 -19.38 -29.25
C LEU A 228 -6.61 -19.89 -30.08
N LYS A 229 -7.82 -19.96 -29.52
CA LYS A 229 -9.05 -20.34 -30.25
C LYS A 229 -9.36 -19.39 -31.41
N TYR A 230 -9.03 -18.11 -31.26
CA TYR A 230 -9.37 -17.06 -32.24
C TYR A 230 -8.16 -16.59 -33.05
N LEU A 231 -6.94 -17.01 -32.70
CA LEU A 231 -5.76 -16.92 -33.54
C LEU A 231 -5.78 -18.06 -34.55
N ASP A 232 -5.61 -17.72 -35.82
CA ASP A 232 -5.60 -18.68 -36.91
C ASP A 232 -4.37 -19.60 -36.77
N THR A 233 -4.58 -20.84 -36.32
CA THR A 233 -3.51 -21.85 -36.20
C THR A 233 -3.13 -22.43 -37.56
N THR A 234 -3.81 -22.06 -38.65
CA THR A 234 -3.62 -22.64 -39.98
C THR A 234 -2.87 -21.76 -40.98
N THR A 235 -2.33 -20.61 -40.56
CA THR A 235 -1.56 -19.73 -41.48
C THR A 235 -0.16 -20.22 -41.87
N TYR A 236 0.29 -21.40 -41.41
CA TYR A 236 1.54 -22.04 -41.87
C TYR A 236 1.42 -23.56 -41.93
N LEU A 237 0.86 -24.07 -43.02
CA LEU A 237 1.23 -25.33 -43.68
C LEU A 237 1.15 -25.13 -45.19
#